data_AF-A0A1H8AGN2-F1
#
_entry.id   AF-A0A1H8AGN2-F1
#
_cell.length_a   1.000
_cell.length_b   1.000
_cell.length_c   1.000
_cell.angle_alpha   90.00
_cell.angle_beta   90.00
_cell.angle_gamma   90.00
#
_symmetry.space_group_name_H-M   'P 1'
#
loop_
_entity.id
_entity.type
_entity.pdbx_description
1 polymer ?
#
loop_
_entity_poly.entity_id
_entity_poly.type
_entity_poly.pdbx_seq_one_letter_code
_entity_poly.pdbx_strand_id
1 'polypeptide(L)'
;MKTARGRHSASRAERRPHRAGPTLRLRARALVLAAASTLLAVVLATTAAGGTYALLNSSAATPSATVSSGTATMMVSALTLPAAPLYPGLVIAAAVTVTNTGDVPLTVTRSSLIAPTAASTLSNSLTIGLAVVANTAGCTSAVAPSSKGTFANAPSTAVGLTLAKAQSGTVCVLVALPVDAPSLSQSSSAANFAVVLTGVQA
;
A
#
# COMPACT_ATOMS: atom_id res chain seq x y z
N MET A 1 65.36 -37.52 -85.90
CA MET A 1 64.02 -36.89 -85.79
C MET A 1 63.50 -37.06 -84.37
N LYS A 2 63.13 -35.93 -83.74
CA LYS A 2 62.19 -35.73 -82.61
C LYS A 2 62.43 -36.39 -81.22
N THR A 3 62.94 -35.52 -80.33
CA THR A 3 62.64 -35.23 -78.90
C THR A 3 61.28 -35.76 -78.36
N ALA A 4 61.02 -36.01 -77.06
CA ALA A 4 61.31 -35.22 -75.86
C ALA A 4 60.88 -35.95 -74.55
N ARG A 5 61.65 -35.70 -73.48
CA ARG A 5 61.37 -35.67 -72.01
C ARG A 5 60.26 -36.55 -71.39
N GLY A 6 60.66 -37.31 -70.37
CA GLY A 6 59.80 -37.84 -69.30
C GLY A 6 60.51 -37.80 -67.93
N ARG A 7 59.77 -37.41 -66.89
CA ARG A 7 60.23 -36.88 -65.59
C ARG A 7 60.75 -37.90 -64.56
N HIS A 8 61.61 -37.35 -63.71
CA HIS A 8 62.04 -37.73 -62.36
C HIS A 8 61.06 -38.53 -61.49
N SER A 9 61.60 -39.47 -60.69
CA SER A 9 61.32 -39.62 -59.25
C SER A 9 62.24 -40.64 -58.53
N ALA A 10 62.58 -40.29 -57.28
CA ALA A 10 62.65 -41.15 -56.08
C ALA A 10 63.99 -41.72 -55.52
N SER A 11 64.11 -41.48 -54.20
CA SER A 11 64.90 -42.20 -53.16
C SER A 11 66.42 -41.89 -53.08
N ARG A 12 67.11 -41.87 -51.92
CA ARG A 12 66.88 -42.42 -50.58
C ARG A 12 67.91 -41.86 -49.57
N ALA A 13 67.49 -41.76 -48.30
CA ALA A 13 68.22 -41.85 -47.02
C ALA A 13 69.48 -40.98 -46.76
N GLU A 14 69.27 -39.87 -46.06
CA GLU A 14 69.56 -39.71 -44.62
C GLU A 14 70.84 -40.35 -44.06
N ARG A 15 71.83 -39.50 -43.76
CA ARG A 15 72.78 -39.69 -42.66
C ARG A 15 72.70 -38.48 -41.71
N ARG A 16 72.46 -38.79 -40.43
CA ARG A 16 72.40 -37.84 -39.31
C ARG A 16 73.73 -37.09 -39.12
N PRO A 17 73.69 -35.78 -38.84
CA PRO A 17 74.76 -35.11 -38.15
C PRO A 17 74.48 -34.99 -36.63
N HIS A 18 75.57 -35.13 -35.89
CA HIS A 18 75.67 -34.99 -34.44
C HIS A 18 75.28 -33.59 -33.95
N ARG A 19 74.49 -33.56 -32.88
CA ARG A 19 74.28 -32.40 -32.01
C ARG A 19 75.59 -32.07 -31.27
N ALA A 20 76.15 -30.91 -31.54
CA ALA A 20 76.96 -30.17 -30.57
C ALA A 20 76.02 -29.18 -29.86
N GLY A 21 75.81 -29.35 -28.56
CA GLY A 21 74.95 -28.48 -27.76
C GLY A 21 75.59 -27.10 -27.56
N PRO A 22 74.87 -26.00 -27.78
CA PRO A 22 75.39 -24.67 -27.46
C PRO A 22 75.47 -24.46 -25.94
N THR A 23 76.57 -23.82 -25.55
CA THR A 23 77.05 -23.57 -24.20
C THR A 23 76.08 -22.72 -23.35
N LEU A 24 75.97 -23.05 -22.06
CA LEU A 24 75.03 -22.47 -21.08
C LEU A 24 75.00 -20.92 -21.03
N ARG A 25 76.09 -20.25 -21.39
CA ARG A 25 76.21 -18.78 -21.29
C ARG A 25 75.33 -18.02 -22.29
N LEU A 26 75.07 -18.59 -23.47
CA LEU A 26 74.13 -18.00 -24.43
C LEU A 26 72.67 -18.21 -24.01
N ARG A 27 72.37 -19.33 -23.34
CA ARG A 27 71.01 -19.59 -22.81
C ARG A 27 70.62 -18.63 -21.70
N ALA A 28 71.57 -18.27 -20.83
CA ALA A 28 71.33 -17.29 -19.76
C ALA A 28 71.05 -15.87 -20.33
N ARG A 29 71.82 -15.42 -21.33
CA ARG A 29 71.56 -14.13 -22.00
C ARG A 29 70.21 -14.10 -22.74
N ALA A 30 69.85 -15.20 -23.41
CA ALA A 30 68.55 -15.33 -24.05
C ALA A 30 67.40 -15.31 -23.03
N LEU A 31 67.57 -15.94 -21.86
CA LEU A 31 66.60 -15.92 -20.76
C LEU A 31 66.42 -14.51 -20.17
N VAL A 32 67.51 -13.77 -19.97
CA VAL A 32 67.47 -12.40 -19.46
C VAL A 32 66.79 -11.46 -20.46
N LEU A 33 67.10 -11.59 -21.75
CA LEU A 33 66.45 -10.80 -22.80
C LEU A 33 64.96 -11.14 -22.95
N ALA A 34 64.60 -12.42 -22.85
CA ALA A 34 63.20 -12.84 -22.86
C ALA A 34 62.43 -12.26 -21.68
N ALA A 35 62.98 -12.34 -20.46
CA ALA A 35 62.37 -11.79 -19.25
C ALA A 35 62.18 -10.26 -19.34
N ALA A 36 63.18 -9.55 -19.88
CA ALA A 36 63.09 -8.11 -20.10
C ALA A 36 61.99 -7.75 -21.11
N SER A 37 61.86 -8.53 -22.19
CA SER A 37 60.82 -8.31 -23.21
C SER A 37 59.41 -8.54 -22.66
N THR A 38 59.22 -9.57 -21.83
CA THR A 38 57.92 -9.85 -21.20
C THR A 38 57.54 -8.77 -20.19
N LEU A 39 58.50 -8.27 -19.41
CA LEU A 39 58.26 -7.17 -18.47
C LEU A 39 57.86 -5.89 -19.20
N LEU A 40 58.58 -5.55 -20.28
CA LEU A 40 58.26 -4.38 -21.10
C LEU A 40 56.87 -4.49 -21.73
N ALA A 41 56.52 -5.68 -22.26
CA ALA A 41 55.20 -5.94 -22.85
C ALA A 41 54.07 -5.83 -21.81
N VAL A 42 54.28 -6.33 -20.58
CA VAL A 42 53.30 -6.21 -19.50
C VAL A 42 53.12 -4.75 -19.09
N VAL A 43 54.20 -3.98 -18.95
CA VAL A 43 54.11 -2.55 -18.60
C VAL A 43 53.37 -1.76 -19.67
N LEU A 44 53.70 -1.96 -20.95
CA LEU A 44 53.03 -1.32 -22.08
C LEU A 44 51.55 -1.73 -22.19
N ALA A 45 51.21 -2.99 -21.89
CA ALA A 45 49.83 -3.44 -21.85
C ALA A 45 49.05 -2.77 -20.70
N THR A 46 49.65 -2.62 -19.51
CA THR A 46 49.01 -1.99 -18.35
C THR A 46 48.85 -0.48 -18.47
N THR A 47 49.68 0.21 -19.25
CA THR A 47 49.54 1.66 -19.49
C THR A 47 48.56 1.97 -20.62
N ALA A 48 48.45 1.09 -21.62
CA ALA A 48 47.45 1.19 -22.70
C ALA A 48 46.04 0.79 -22.24
N ALA A 49 45.93 -0.17 -21.32
CA ALA A 49 44.72 -0.41 -20.55
C ALA A 49 44.58 0.68 -19.50
N GLY A 50 44.30 1.92 -19.95
CA GLY A 50 44.05 3.07 -19.09
C GLY A 50 43.11 2.67 -17.97
N GLY A 51 43.70 2.43 -16.79
CA GLY A 51 42.99 2.00 -15.61
C GLY A 51 42.01 3.10 -15.29
N THR A 52 40.76 2.91 -15.71
CA THR A 52 39.67 3.73 -15.25
C THR A 52 39.56 3.36 -13.78
N TYR A 53 40.21 4.15 -12.93
CA TYR A 53 39.90 4.19 -11.51
C TYR A 53 38.41 4.51 -11.45
N ALA A 54 37.60 3.45 -11.39
CA ALA A 54 36.24 3.56 -10.91
C ALA A 54 36.40 3.93 -9.44
N LEU A 55 36.55 5.23 -9.18
CA LEU A 55 36.18 5.82 -7.91
C LEU A 55 34.70 5.46 -7.73
N LEU A 56 34.44 4.28 -7.16
CA LEU A 56 33.14 3.77 -6.75
C LEU A 56 32.54 4.58 -5.59
N ASN A 57 32.97 5.83 -5.42
CA ASN A 57 32.39 6.78 -4.49
C ASN A 57 31.59 7.82 -5.28
N SER A 58 30.63 7.35 -6.07
CA SER A 58 29.52 8.22 -6.50
C SER A 58 28.48 8.20 -5.38
N SER A 59 28.72 9.01 -4.35
CA SER A 59 27.70 9.33 -3.36
C SER A 59 26.77 10.37 -3.97
N ALA A 60 25.71 9.92 -4.63
CA ALA A 60 24.59 10.80 -4.97
C ALA A 60 23.81 11.06 -3.68
N ALA A 61 23.72 12.33 -3.26
CA ALA A 61 22.82 12.71 -2.18
C ALA A 61 21.38 12.41 -2.63
N THR A 62 20.82 11.29 -2.18
CA THR A 62 19.38 11.07 -2.28
C THR A 62 18.70 12.14 -1.43
N PRO A 63 17.75 12.91 -1.98
CA PRO A 63 16.93 13.80 -1.16
C PRO A 63 16.38 12.99 0.01
N SER A 64 16.57 13.48 1.22
CA SER A 64 16.00 12.85 2.41
C SER A 64 14.50 12.74 2.23
N ALA A 65 13.99 11.51 2.07
CA ALA A 65 12.56 11.28 2.04
C ALA A 65 12.03 11.38 3.48
N THR A 66 11.27 12.43 3.75
CA THR A 66 10.50 12.51 5.00
C THR A 66 9.28 11.61 4.88
N VAL A 67 9.31 10.47 5.60
CA VAL A 67 8.12 9.64 5.78
C VAL A 67 7.25 10.32 6.83
N SER A 68 6.26 11.08 6.36
CA SER A 68 5.24 11.66 7.23
C SER A 68 4.11 10.66 7.42
N SER A 69 3.78 10.31 8.67
CA SER A 69 2.57 9.55 8.97
C SER A 69 1.33 10.40 8.68
N GLY A 70 0.42 9.90 7.86
CA GLY A 70 -0.86 10.56 7.63
C GLY A 70 -1.74 10.61 8.89
N THR A 71 -2.59 11.63 9.00
CA THR A 71 -3.48 11.84 10.15
C THR A 71 -4.90 11.37 9.83
N ALA A 72 -5.50 10.58 10.73
CA ALA A 72 -6.89 10.14 10.64
C ALA A 72 -7.73 10.86 11.69
N THR A 73 -8.33 12.00 11.33
CA THR A 73 -9.17 12.78 12.24
C THR A 73 -10.54 13.03 11.62
N MET A 74 -11.59 12.90 12.43
CA MET A 74 -12.98 13.00 12.01
C MET A 74 -13.76 13.88 12.97
N MET A 75 -14.62 14.74 12.42
CA MET A 75 -15.58 15.55 13.17
C MET A 75 -17.00 15.12 12.82
N VAL A 76 -17.88 15.11 13.82
CA VAL A 76 -19.29 14.72 13.66
C VAL A 76 -20.15 15.83 14.24
N SER A 77 -21.18 16.27 13.50
CA SER A 77 -22.12 17.26 14.00
C SER A 77 -22.97 16.72 15.14
N ALA A 78 -23.54 17.59 15.96
CA ALA A 78 -24.50 17.17 16.98
C ALA A 78 -25.71 16.47 16.34
N LEU A 79 -26.14 15.36 16.94
CA LEU A 79 -27.39 14.69 16.58
C LEU A 79 -28.54 15.34 17.34
N THR A 80 -29.53 15.86 16.61
CA THR A 80 -30.74 16.43 17.20
C THR A 80 -31.96 15.71 16.65
N LEU A 81 -32.62 14.95 17.51
CA LEU A 81 -33.84 14.24 17.15
C LEU A 81 -35.07 15.13 17.37
N PRO A 82 -36.12 14.97 16.54
CA PRO A 82 -37.41 15.60 16.81
C PRO A 82 -37.94 15.13 18.17
N ALA A 83 -38.50 16.06 18.97
CA ALA A 83 -39.15 15.74 20.25
C ALA A 83 -40.54 15.10 20.06
N ALA A 84 -40.70 14.26 19.04
CA ALA A 84 -41.96 13.61 18.72
C ALA A 84 -42.15 12.33 19.57
N PRO A 85 -43.35 12.08 20.10
CA PRO A 85 -43.65 10.83 20.78
C PRO A 85 -43.56 9.67 19.80
N LEU A 86 -42.90 8.59 20.21
CA LEU A 86 -42.84 7.37 19.42
C LEU A 86 -44.02 6.46 19.73
N TYR A 87 -44.53 5.82 18.67
CA TYR A 87 -45.52 4.74 18.74
C TYR A 87 -45.05 3.55 17.89
N PRO A 88 -45.52 2.33 18.18
CA PRO A 88 -45.12 1.13 17.46
C PRO A 88 -45.33 1.28 15.95
N GLY A 89 -44.29 0.98 15.18
CA GLY A 89 -44.26 1.17 13.72
C GLY A 89 -43.80 2.56 13.27
N LEU A 90 -43.64 3.54 14.16
CA LEU A 90 -43.12 4.85 13.80
C LEU A 90 -41.60 4.82 13.64
N VAL A 91 -41.13 5.55 12.63
CA VAL A 91 -39.70 5.85 12.42
C VAL A 91 -39.53 7.37 12.40
N ILE A 92 -38.60 7.88 13.20
CA ILE A 92 -38.13 9.26 13.12
C ILE A 92 -36.72 9.26 12.52
N ALA A 93 -36.37 10.35 11.83
CA ALA A 93 -35.07 10.49 11.18
C ALA A 93 -34.43 11.82 11.59
N ALA A 94 -33.10 11.81 11.72
CA ALA A 94 -32.30 13.00 11.96
C ALA A 94 -30.96 12.89 11.24
N ALA A 95 -30.53 13.98 10.62
CA ALA A 95 -29.29 14.02 9.85
C ALA A 95 -28.10 14.41 10.71
N VAL A 96 -26.95 13.80 10.42
CA VAL A 96 -25.65 14.12 11.01
C VAL A 96 -24.64 14.30 9.88
N THR A 97 -23.83 15.34 9.96
CA THR A 97 -22.72 15.57 9.03
C THR A 97 -21.44 15.02 9.65
N VAL A 98 -20.73 14.20 8.88
CA VAL A 98 -19.43 13.65 9.22
C VAL A 98 -18.40 14.28 8.29
N THR A 99 -17.33 14.83 8.86
CA THR A 99 -16.26 15.51 8.11
C THR A 99 -14.93 14.87 8.41
N ASN A 100 -14.19 14.47 7.38
CA ASN A 100 -12.81 14.06 7.50
C ASN A 100 -11.92 15.31 7.57
N THR A 101 -11.37 15.59 8.74
CA THR A 101 -10.44 16.72 8.96
C THR A 101 -8.98 16.31 8.85
N GLY A 102 -8.72 15.01 8.65
CA GLY A 102 -7.38 14.46 8.50
C GLY A 102 -6.88 14.49 7.06
N ASP A 103 -5.69 13.92 6.87
CA ASP A 103 -5.00 13.92 5.58
C ASP A 103 -5.10 12.60 4.83
N VAL A 104 -5.71 11.57 5.42
CA VAL A 104 -5.92 10.26 4.79
C VAL A 104 -7.41 9.98 4.54
N PRO A 105 -7.79 9.25 3.49
CA PRO A 105 -9.17 8.81 3.30
C PRO A 105 -9.68 7.96 4.48
N LEU A 106 -10.94 8.17 4.88
CA LEU A 106 -11.57 7.49 6.00
C LEU A 106 -12.84 6.76 5.55
N THR A 107 -12.98 5.49 5.94
CA THR A 107 -14.24 4.75 5.89
C THR A 107 -14.96 4.90 7.24
N VAL A 108 -16.20 5.36 7.19
CA VAL A 108 -17.04 5.59 8.37
C VAL A 108 -17.72 4.29 8.78
N THR A 109 -17.57 3.96 10.05
CA THR A 109 -18.11 2.76 10.69
C THR A 109 -18.93 3.17 11.91
N ARG A 110 -20.03 2.47 12.18
CA ARG A 110 -20.70 2.54 13.48
C ARG A 110 -19.96 1.59 14.41
N SER A 111 -19.33 2.12 15.45
CA SER A 111 -18.60 1.34 16.44
C SER A 111 -19.55 0.72 17.47
N SER A 112 -20.45 1.54 18.04
CA SER A 112 -21.37 1.10 19.09
C SER A 112 -22.60 2.01 19.20
N LEU A 113 -23.59 1.54 19.96
CA LEU A 113 -24.74 2.31 20.42
C LEU A 113 -24.71 2.35 21.95
N ILE A 114 -24.84 3.55 22.52
CA ILE A 114 -24.84 3.74 23.97
C ILE A 114 -26.26 4.10 24.39
N ALA A 115 -26.87 3.25 25.22
CA ALA A 115 -28.19 3.49 25.77
C ALA A 115 -28.19 4.69 26.75
N PRO A 116 -29.36 5.33 26.98
CA PRO A 116 -29.50 6.33 28.03
C PRO A 116 -29.12 5.77 29.40
N THR A 117 -28.62 6.64 30.28
CA THR A 117 -28.23 6.27 31.66
C THR A 117 -29.38 5.67 32.46
N ALA A 118 -30.60 6.16 32.25
CA ALA A 118 -31.82 5.55 32.75
C ALA A 118 -32.46 4.71 31.63
N ALA A 119 -32.22 3.41 31.66
CA ALA A 119 -32.87 2.48 30.74
C ALA A 119 -34.39 2.45 31.00
N SER A 120 -35.16 2.49 29.91
CA SER A 120 -36.62 2.39 29.91
C SER A 120 -37.07 1.25 29.01
N THR A 121 -38.34 0.87 29.11
CA THR A 121 -38.97 -0.06 28.17
C THR A 121 -38.85 0.45 26.72
N LEU A 122 -38.95 1.77 26.52
CA LEU A 122 -38.72 2.41 25.23
C LEU A 122 -37.29 2.15 24.76
N SER A 123 -36.28 2.58 25.52
CA SER A 123 -34.88 2.47 25.06
C SER A 123 -34.51 1.02 24.74
N ASN A 124 -34.98 0.05 25.52
CA ASN A 124 -34.72 -1.37 25.27
C ASN A 124 -35.36 -1.91 23.98
N SER A 125 -36.43 -1.26 23.52
CA SER A 125 -37.18 -1.67 22.32
C SER A 125 -36.76 -0.90 21.06
N LEU A 126 -35.98 0.18 21.18
CA LEU A 126 -35.58 0.99 20.04
C LEU A 126 -34.64 0.25 19.09
N THR A 127 -34.92 0.41 17.80
CA THR A 127 -34.01 0.01 16.72
C THR A 127 -33.42 1.27 16.09
N ILE A 128 -32.10 1.37 16.10
CA ILE A 128 -31.35 2.45 15.44
C ILE A 128 -30.84 1.94 14.09
N GLY A 129 -31.19 2.65 13.04
CA GLY A 129 -30.68 2.46 11.69
C GLY A 129 -29.79 3.62 11.26
N LEU A 130 -28.83 3.34 10.38
CA LEU A 130 -28.02 4.36 9.73
C LEU A 130 -28.14 4.21 8.22
N ALA A 131 -28.21 5.33 7.50
CA ALA A 131 -28.16 5.38 6.05
C ALA A 131 -27.26 6.53 5.60
N VAL A 132 -26.64 6.39 4.43
CA VAL A 132 -25.92 7.51 3.79
C VAL A 132 -26.89 8.21 2.85
N VAL A 133 -26.95 9.54 2.94
CA VAL A 133 -27.80 10.36 2.08
C VAL A 133 -26.97 11.48 1.45
N ALA A 134 -27.43 11.99 0.30
CA ALA A 134 -26.71 13.03 -0.43
C ALA A 134 -26.63 14.36 0.33
N ASN A 135 -27.63 14.68 1.14
CA ASN A 135 -27.71 15.90 1.95
C ASN A 135 -28.71 15.71 3.10
N THR A 136 -28.76 16.69 4.01
CA THR A 136 -29.64 16.68 5.19
C THR A 136 -31.12 16.61 4.84
N ALA A 137 -31.56 17.23 3.74
CA ALA A 137 -32.96 17.20 3.29
C ALA A 137 -33.39 15.80 2.79
N GLY A 138 -32.44 14.98 2.31
CA GLY A 138 -32.68 13.59 1.95
C GLY A 138 -32.87 12.66 3.16
N CYS A 139 -32.56 13.10 4.38
CA CYS A 139 -32.75 12.31 5.58
C CYS A 139 -34.22 12.34 6.04
N THR A 140 -34.98 11.35 5.60
CA THR A 140 -36.39 11.18 5.93
C THR A 140 -36.64 9.80 6.53
N SER A 141 -37.78 9.63 7.21
CA SER A 141 -38.18 8.33 7.78
C SER A 141 -38.43 7.23 6.73
N ALA A 142 -38.57 7.61 5.45
CA ALA A 142 -38.73 6.69 4.33
C ALA A 142 -37.40 6.09 3.82
N VAL A 143 -36.25 6.60 4.28
CA VAL A 143 -34.94 6.11 3.86
C VAL A 143 -34.71 4.70 4.40
N ALA A 144 -34.30 3.79 3.52
CA ALA A 144 -33.89 2.45 3.94
C ALA A 144 -32.50 2.51 4.61
N PRO A 145 -32.34 2.06 5.86
CA PRO A 145 -31.03 2.03 6.51
C PRO A 145 -30.14 0.94 5.91
N SER A 146 -28.86 1.27 5.71
CA SER A 146 -27.81 0.34 5.31
C SER A 146 -27.40 -0.59 6.46
N SER A 147 -27.58 -0.15 7.70
CA SER A 147 -27.31 -0.94 8.91
C SER A 147 -28.37 -0.68 9.98
N LYS A 148 -28.68 -1.69 10.79
CA LYS A 148 -29.62 -1.61 11.91
C LYS A 148 -29.02 -2.28 13.15
N GLY A 149 -29.45 -1.86 14.33
CA GLY A 149 -29.17 -2.55 15.59
C GLY A 149 -29.99 -2.02 16.74
N THR A 150 -29.95 -2.73 17.86
CA THR A 150 -30.56 -2.31 19.13
C THR A 150 -29.45 -2.01 20.14
N PHE A 151 -29.75 -1.37 21.27
CA PHE A 151 -28.71 -1.16 22.29
C PHE A 151 -28.19 -2.46 22.91
N ALA A 152 -28.99 -3.53 22.90
CA ALA A 152 -28.56 -4.85 23.34
C ALA A 152 -27.68 -5.56 22.30
N ASN A 153 -27.85 -5.23 21.02
CA ASN A 153 -27.10 -5.85 19.92
C ASN A 153 -26.75 -4.82 18.85
N ALA A 154 -25.54 -4.26 18.96
CA ALA A 154 -25.00 -3.22 18.09
C ALA A 154 -23.60 -3.60 17.59
N PRO A 155 -23.46 -4.53 16.65
CA PRO A 155 -22.15 -4.91 16.12
C PRO A 155 -21.52 -3.74 15.37
N SER A 156 -20.19 -3.68 15.37
CA SER A 156 -19.48 -2.71 14.53
C SER A 156 -19.80 -2.99 13.06
N THR A 157 -20.17 -1.96 12.30
CA THR A 157 -20.60 -2.14 10.89
C THR A 157 -20.24 -0.92 10.06
N ALA A 158 -19.76 -1.14 8.84
CA ALA A 158 -19.52 -0.06 7.89
C ALA A 158 -20.85 0.62 7.52
N VAL A 159 -20.85 1.95 7.53
CA VAL A 159 -22.06 2.73 7.19
C VAL A 159 -22.24 2.83 5.67
N GLY A 160 -21.18 2.53 4.90
CA GLY A 160 -21.14 2.66 3.44
C GLY A 160 -20.72 4.07 2.97
N LEU A 161 -20.06 4.84 3.85
CA LEU A 161 -19.54 6.17 3.56
C LEU A 161 -18.02 6.18 3.64
N THR A 162 -17.36 6.61 2.57
CA THR A 162 -15.92 6.87 2.53
C THR A 162 -15.69 8.35 2.23
N LEU A 163 -14.90 9.01 3.07
CA LEU A 163 -14.59 10.43 2.99
C LEU A 163 -13.14 10.61 2.60
N ALA A 164 -12.89 11.22 1.44
CA ALA A 164 -11.56 11.71 1.10
C ALA A 164 -11.12 12.83 2.06
N LYS A 165 -9.86 13.25 1.95
CA LYS A 165 -9.31 14.38 2.73
C LYS A 165 -10.21 15.61 2.62
N ALA A 166 -10.50 16.24 3.75
CA ALA A 166 -11.30 17.45 3.85
C ALA A 166 -12.73 17.34 3.27
N GLN A 167 -13.25 16.12 3.07
CA GLN A 167 -14.61 15.91 2.59
C GLN A 167 -15.61 15.68 3.73
N SER A 168 -16.85 16.05 3.46
CA SER A 168 -17.99 15.81 4.34
C SER A 168 -19.01 14.89 3.68
N GLY A 169 -19.72 14.12 4.48
CA GLY A 169 -20.86 13.31 4.06
C GLY A 169 -21.98 13.37 5.09
N THR A 170 -23.20 13.08 4.65
CA THR A 170 -24.37 13.07 5.53
C THR A 170 -24.80 11.65 5.85
N VAL A 171 -24.88 11.35 7.14
CA VAL A 171 -25.43 10.11 7.68
C VAL A 171 -26.79 10.41 8.28
N CYS A 172 -27.81 9.71 7.81
CA CYS A 172 -29.15 9.77 8.36
C CYS A 172 -29.29 8.72 9.47
N VAL A 173 -29.63 9.18 10.66
CA VAL A 173 -29.93 8.33 11.82
C VAL A 173 -31.44 8.11 11.86
N LEU A 174 -31.85 6.86 11.70
CA LEU A 174 -33.24 6.44 11.78
C LEU A 174 -33.47 5.78 13.14
N VAL A 175 -34.49 6.21 13.85
CA VAL A 175 -34.90 5.64 15.14
C VAL A 175 -36.30 5.09 14.98
N ALA A 176 -36.43 3.78 15.09
CA ALA A 176 -37.68 3.07 14.92
C ALA A 176 -38.11 2.42 16.23
N LEU A 177 -39.40 2.51 16.54
CA LEU A 177 -40.03 1.66 17.55
C LEU A 177 -40.71 0.49 16.82
N PRO A 178 -40.29 -0.77 17.02
CA PRO A 178 -40.91 -1.92 16.37
C PRO A 178 -42.41 -2.03 16.68
N VAL A 179 -43.16 -2.64 15.76
CA VAL A 179 -44.62 -2.85 15.92
C VAL A 179 -44.95 -3.74 17.12
N ASP A 180 -44.04 -4.64 17.49
CA ASP A 180 -44.20 -5.55 18.62
C ASP A 180 -43.70 -4.95 19.95
N ALA A 181 -43.40 -3.65 19.99
CA ALA A 181 -42.92 -2.99 21.20
C ALA A 181 -44.03 -2.93 22.28
N PRO A 182 -43.70 -3.10 23.57
CA PRO A 182 -44.67 -3.02 24.66
C PRO A 182 -45.42 -1.69 24.69
N SER A 183 -46.69 -1.71 25.10
CA SER A 183 -47.51 -0.49 25.20
C SER A 183 -46.98 0.54 26.20
N LEU A 184 -46.21 0.10 27.19
CA LEU A 184 -45.52 0.98 28.15
C LEU A 184 -44.37 1.79 27.53
N SER A 185 -43.96 1.48 26.30
CA SER A 185 -42.94 2.21 25.54
C SER A 185 -43.53 3.35 24.69
N GLN A 186 -44.85 3.52 24.71
CA GLN A 186 -45.57 4.49 23.91
C GLN A 186 -45.50 5.88 24.56
N SER A 187 -45.62 6.94 23.74
CA SER A 187 -45.71 8.35 24.18
C SER A 187 -44.44 8.96 24.78
N SER A 188 -43.33 8.23 24.72
CA SER A 188 -42.01 8.75 25.13
C SER A 188 -41.17 9.11 23.90
N SER A 189 -40.39 10.18 24.01
CA SER A 189 -39.46 10.60 22.96
C SER A 189 -38.14 9.86 23.08
N ALA A 190 -37.55 9.43 21.95
CA ALA A 190 -36.22 8.85 21.94
C ALA A 190 -35.17 9.95 22.14
N ALA A 191 -34.80 10.19 23.40
CA ALA A 191 -33.77 11.15 23.79
C ALA A 191 -32.65 10.47 24.58
N ASN A 192 -31.52 11.17 24.71
CA ASN A 192 -30.42 10.85 25.62
C ASN A 192 -29.66 9.54 25.33
N PHE A 193 -29.57 9.11 24.08
CA PHE A 193 -28.68 8.02 23.67
C PHE A 193 -27.55 8.55 22.78
N ALA A 194 -26.50 7.76 22.58
CA ALA A 194 -25.41 8.11 21.67
C ALA A 194 -25.20 7.05 20.59
N VAL A 195 -24.90 7.53 19.38
CA VAL A 195 -24.40 6.72 18.27
C VAL A 195 -22.92 7.01 18.11
N VAL A 196 -22.07 5.99 18.28
CA VAL A 196 -20.62 6.17 18.17
C VAL A 196 -20.19 5.83 16.74
N LEU A 197 -19.75 6.85 16.01
CA LEU A 197 -19.16 6.70 14.68
C LEU A 197 -17.63 6.78 14.79
N THR A 198 -16.94 5.91 14.06
CA THR A 198 -15.48 5.86 13.98
C THR A 198 -15.03 5.89 12.53
N GLY A 199 -13.98 6.65 12.24
CA GLY A 199 -13.30 6.64 10.96
C GLY A 199 -12.10 5.69 10.98
N VAL A 200 -12.04 4.77 10.04
CA VAL A 200 -10.88 3.88 9.83
C VAL A 200 -10.23 4.25 8.51
N GLN A 201 -8.90 4.27 8.45
CA GLN A 201 -8.19 4.55 7.21
C GLN A 201 -8.60 3.53 6.13
N ALA A 202 -8.97 4.04 4.95
CA ALA A 202 -9.39 3.23 3.80
C ALA A 202 -8.20 2.82 2.93
#